data_AF-A0A523E9X5-F1
#
_entry.id   AF-A0A523E9X5-F1
#
_cell.length_a   1.000
_cell.length_b   1.000
_cell.length_c   1.000
_cell.angle_alpha   90.00
_cell.angle_beta   90.00
_cell.angle_gamma   90.00
#
_symmetry.space_group_name_H-M   'P 1'
#
loop_
_entity.id
_entity.type
_entity.pdbx_description
1 polymer ?
#
loop_
_entity_poly.entity_id
_entity_poly.type
_entity_poly.pdbx_seq_one_letter_code
_entity_poly.pdbx_strand_id
1 'polypeptide(L)'
;METSESPYRTPTRALVVEIAFDGDRCENVTLFLSTLSETHAGPETLDEALNHERDFLPARSNETEQTILIRRRAIRTVTVSDAVAAQCRAHDEAFSCVDLVRLELVGGETIEGTLATVLSPQKPRLSDYFNSGAADFVPLTVAEGVTFVNRDFISIVWL
;
A
#
# COMPACT_ATOMS: atom_id res chain seq x y z
N MET A 1 32.20 -19.90 -16.88
CA MET A 1 31.07 -20.52 -16.16
C MET A 1 29.95 -19.50 -16.18
N GLU A 2 29.25 -19.43 -17.31
CA GLU A 2 28.15 -18.48 -17.53
C GLU A 2 26.92 -18.98 -16.78
N THR A 3 26.46 -18.19 -15.80
CA THR A 3 25.15 -18.34 -15.18
C THR A 3 24.10 -18.00 -16.22
N SER A 4 23.37 -19.02 -16.69
CA SER A 4 22.17 -18.86 -17.49
C SER A 4 21.12 -18.10 -16.66
N GLU A 5 21.01 -16.79 -16.88
CA GLU A 5 19.87 -16.01 -16.42
C GLU A 5 18.65 -16.40 -17.27
N SER A 6 17.63 -16.95 -16.61
CA SER A 6 16.37 -17.30 -17.25
C SER A 6 15.70 -16.02 -17.79
N PRO A 7 15.34 -15.94 -19.08
CA PRO A 7 14.78 -14.74 -19.72
C PRO A 7 13.37 -14.36 -19.23
N TYR A 8 12.82 -15.10 -18.27
CA TYR A 8 11.49 -14.90 -17.69
C TYR A 8 11.51 -14.27 -16.30
N ARG A 9 12.69 -13.92 -15.76
CA ARG A 9 12.75 -13.29 -14.44
C ARG A 9 12.49 -11.79 -14.58
N THR A 10 11.25 -11.37 -14.36
CA THR A 10 10.92 -9.95 -14.25
C THR A 10 11.81 -9.33 -13.17
N PRO A 11 12.59 -8.29 -13.48
CA PRO A 11 13.35 -7.57 -12.47
C PRO A 11 12.37 -7.06 -11.41
N THR A 12 12.69 -7.32 -10.14
CA THR A 12 11.85 -6.91 -9.02
C THR A 12 12.65 -6.02 -8.08
N ARG A 13 12.00 -4.98 -7.58
CA ARG A 13 12.51 -4.07 -6.57
C ARG A 13 12.06 -4.58 -5.21
N ALA A 14 13.03 -4.81 -4.33
CA ALA A 14 12.77 -5.15 -2.94
C ALA A 14 12.33 -3.89 -2.17
N LEU A 15 11.17 -3.98 -1.51
CA LEU A 15 10.61 -2.93 -0.68
C LEU A 15 10.41 -3.45 0.73
N VAL A 16 11.09 -2.87 1.70
CA VAL A 16 10.89 -3.20 3.12
C VAL A 16 9.65 -2.47 3.61
N VAL A 17 8.71 -3.22 4.18
CA VAL A 17 7.45 -2.72 4.71
C VAL A 17 7.19 -3.36 6.07
N GLU A 18 6.45 -2.67 6.92
CA GLU A 18 5.84 -3.25 8.11
C GLU A 18 4.38 -3.59 7.81
N ILE A 19 3.96 -4.80 8.14
CA ILE A 19 2.57 -5.26 7.96
C ILE A 19 1.97 -5.52 9.33
N ALA A 20 0.89 -4.82 9.66
CA ALA A 20 0.03 -5.18 10.79
C ALA A 20 -1.13 -6.06 10.29
N PHE A 21 -1.38 -7.14 11.01
CA PHE A 21 -2.49 -8.05 10.78
C PHE A 21 -3.68 -7.70 11.67
N ASP A 22 -4.79 -8.41 11.47
CA ASP A 22 -5.84 -8.45 12.50
C ASP A 22 -5.26 -8.97 13.84
N GLY A 23 -5.58 -8.28 14.94
CA GLY A 23 -4.95 -8.46 16.26
C GLY A 23 -3.65 -7.65 16.46
N ASP A 24 -2.83 -8.03 17.44
CA ASP A 24 -1.59 -7.30 17.81
C ASP A 24 -0.34 -7.81 17.08
N ARG A 25 -0.51 -8.51 15.95
CA ARG A 25 0.62 -9.09 15.20
C ARG A 25 1.12 -8.11 14.15
N CYS A 26 2.41 -7.79 14.21
CA CYS A 26 3.13 -7.02 13.21
C CYS A 26 4.33 -7.81 12.69
N GLU A 27 4.64 -7.67 11.39
CA GLU A 27 5.74 -8.36 10.74
C GLU A 27 6.49 -7.39 9.82
N ASN A 28 7.82 -7.36 9.95
CA ASN A 28 8.68 -6.67 8.99
C ASN A 28 9.00 -7.62 7.83
N VAL A 29 8.59 -7.23 6.63
CA VAL A 29 8.75 -8.07 5.44
C VAL A 29 9.34 -7.28 4.28
N THR A 30 9.94 -8.01 3.34
CA THR A 30 10.33 -7.49 2.04
C THR A 30 9.29 -7.92 1.00
N LEU A 31 8.62 -6.95 0.38
CA LEU A 31 7.80 -7.15 -0.82
C LEU A 31 8.67 -7.00 -2.06
N PHE A 32 8.30 -7.68 -3.15
CA PHE A 32 9.02 -7.63 -4.42
C PHE A 32 8.09 -7.05 -5.49
N LEU A 33 8.29 -5.77 -5.80
CA LEU A 33 7.49 -5.03 -6.78
C LEU A 33 8.13 -5.12 -8.16
N SER A 34 7.35 -5.20 -9.22
CA SER A 34 7.84 -5.18 -10.59
C SER A 34 8.54 -3.86 -10.90
N THR A 35 9.64 -3.89 -11.66
CA THR A 35 10.28 -2.66 -12.17
C THR A 35 9.48 -1.97 -13.28
N LEU A 36 8.38 -2.58 -13.72
CA LEU A 36 7.45 -2.04 -14.71
C LEU A 36 6.02 -2.23 -14.20
N SER A 37 5.28 -1.14 -14.06
CA SER A 37 3.84 -1.15 -13.82
C SER A 37 3.10 -1.62 -15.09
N GLU A 38 1.99 -2.32 -14.90
CA GLU A 38 1.06 -2.68 -15.97
C GLU A 38 0.10 -1.53 -16.34
N THR A 39 -0.03 -0.53 -15.47
CA THR A 39 -1.05 0.53 -15.61
C THR A 39 -0.46 1.90 -15.99
N HIS A 40 0.81 2.14 -15.70
CA HIS A 40 1.47 3.41 -16.01
C HIS A 40 2.95 3.23 -16.41
N ALA A 41 3.54 4.29 -16.95
CA ALA A 41 4.98 4.30 -17.20
C ALA A 41 5.74 4.37 -15.86
N GLY A 42 6.71 3.47 -15.65
CA GLY A 42 7.54 3.44 -14.45
C GLY A 42 7.40 2.14 -13.65
N PRO A 43 8.00 2.07 -12.45
CA PRO A 43 7.95 0.88 -11.60
C PRO A 43 6.57 0.68 -10.99
N GLU A 44 6.22 -0.58 -10.70
CA GLU A 44 5.03 -0.92 -9.93
C GLU A 44 5.09 -0.24 -8.55
N THR A 45 3.99 0.39 -8.17
CA THR A 45 3.83 1.06 -6.89
C THR A 45 3.31 0.10 -5.83
N LEU A 46 3.52 0.43 -4.55
CA LEU A 46 2.95 -0.36 -3.46
C LEU A 46 1.42 -0.31 -3.47
N ASP A 47 0.84 0.81 -3.91
CA ASP A 47 -0.61 0.95 -4.07
C ASP A 47 -1.15 -0.07 -5.08
N GLU A 48 -0.54 -0.18 -6.25
CA GLU A 48 -0.91 -1.17 -7.27
C GLU A 48 -0.79 -2.59 -6.75
N ALA A 49 0.32 -2.93 -6.08
CA ALA A 49 0.50 -4.28 -5.55
C ALA A 49 -0.54 -4.64 -4.47
N LEU A 50 -0.91 -3.69 -3.60
CA LEU A 50 -1.91 -3.89 -2.55
C LEU A 50 -3.35 -3.84 -3.07
N ASN A 51 -3.60 -3.18 -4.19
CA ASN A 51 -4.92 -3.08 -4.82
C ASN A 51 -5.09 -4.02 -6.03
N HIS A 52 -4.11 -4.88 -6.31
CA HIS A 52 -4.19 -5.88 -7.38
C HIS A 52 -5.29 -6.93 -7.08
N GLU A 53 -5.88 -7.49 -8.14
CA GLU A 53 -6.85 -8.60 -8.07
C GLU A 53 -6.37 -9.88 -7.34
N ARG A 54 -5.07 -10.01 -7.01
CA ARG A 54 -4.53 -11.21 -6.37
C ARG A 54 -4.86 -11.22 -4.87
N ASP A 55 -5.30 -12.36 -4.36
CA ASP A 55 -5.64 -12.52 -2.93
C ASP A 55 -4.43 -12.73 -2.02
N PHE A 56 -3.31 -13.19 -2.57
CA PHE A 56 -2.09 -13.50 -1.82
C PHE A 56 -0.91 -12.69 -2.34
N LEU A 57 -0.17 -12.10 -1.41
CA LEU A 57 1.02 -11.31 -1.64
C LEU A 57 2.27 -12.13 -1.24
N PRO A 58 3.18 -12.42 -2.18
CA PRO A 58 4.45 -13.02 -1.83
C PRO A 58 5.33 -11.99 -1.12
N ALA A 59 5.87 -12.38 0.03
CA ALA A 59 6.78 -11.57 0.82
C ALA A 59 7.91 -12.44 1.35
N ARG A 60 9.04 -11.82 1.72
CA ARG A 60 10.10 -12.47 2.49
C ARG A 60 10.08 -11.92 3.90
N SER A 61 9.93 -12.78 4.91
CA SER A 61 10.08 -12.38 6.31
C SER A 61 11.51 -11.90 6.56
N ASN A 62 11.68 -10.73 7.16
CA ASN A 62 13.01 -10.22 7.49
C ASN A 62 13.59 -10.88 8.75
N GLU A 63 12.77 -11.56 9.55
CA GLU A 63 13.20 -12.30 10.74
C GLU A 63 13.68 -13.71 10.39
N THR A 64 12.91 -14.45 9.59
CA THR A 64 13.20 -15.86 9.28
C THR A 64 13.86 -16.07 7.92
N GLU A 65 13.96 -15.02 7.11
CA GLU A 65 14.39 -15.04 5.70
C GLU A 65 13.53 -15.94 4.78
N GLN A 66 12.42 -16.48 5.29
CA GLN A 66 11.54 -17.36 4.54
C GLN A 66 10.61 -16.58 3.61
N THR A 67 10.36 -17.14 2.43
CA THR A 67 9.28 -16.70 1.56
C THR A 67 7.94 -17.15 2.12
N ILE A 68 7.04 -16.20 2.35
CA ILE A 68 5.70 -16.41 2.87
C ILE A 68 4.67 -15.86 1.87
N LEU A 69 3.46 -16.40 1.93
CA LEU A 69 2.30 -15.88 1.21
C LEU A 69 1.34 -15.25 2.21
N ILE A 70 1.09 -13.96 2.03
CA ILE A 70 0.25 -13.18 2.94
C ILE A 70 -1.11 -12.98 2.29
N ARG A 71 -2.19 -13.37 2.97
CA ARG A 71 -3.54 -13.09 2.48
C ARG A 71 -3.84 -11.61 2.65
N ARG A 72 -4.16 -10.93 1.56
CA ARG A 72 -4.38 -9.49 1.49
C ARG A 72 -5.49 -9.00 2.42
N ARG A 73 -6.62 -9.72 2.45
CA ARG A 73 -7.74 -9.44 3.37
C ARG A 73 -7.42 -9.63 4.86
N ALA A 74 -6.30 -10.26 5.22
CA ALA A 74 -5.86 -10.40 6.61
C ALA A 74 -4.95 -9.26 7.08
N ILE A 75 -4.47 -8.43 6.14
CA ILE A 75 -3.65 -7.26 6.44
C ILE A 75 -4.58 -6.14 6.89
N ARG A 76 -4.26 -5.54 8.04
CA ARG A 76 -4.92 -4.34 8.57
C ARG A 76 -4.25 -3.09 8.04
N THR A 77 -2.92 -3.00 8.16
CA THR A 77 -2.15 -1.88 7.64
C THR A 77 -0.83 -2.33 7.03
N VAL A 78 -0.33 -1.54 6.07
CA VAL A 78 1.04 -1.65 5.56
C VAL A 78 1.71 -0.30 5.69
N THR A 79 2.78 -0.22 6.47
CA THR A 79 3.51 1.03 6.71
C THR A 79 4.84 1.02 5.98
N VAL A 80 5.13 2.13 5.31
CA VAL A 80 6.43 2.41 4.70
C VAL A 80 6.99 3.71 5.27
N SER A 81 8.26 3.66 5.68
CA SER A 81 8.98 4.86 6.12
C SER A 81 9.09 5.88 4.99
N ASP A 82 9.21 7.17 5.32
CA ASP A 82 9.33 8.25 4.34
C ASP A 82 10.53 8.05 3.38
N ALA A 83 11.65 7.54 3.89
CA ALA A 83 12.83 7.21 3.08
C ALA A 83 12.55 6.16 1.99
N VAL A 84 11.60 5.25 2.25
CA VAL A 84 11.14 4.21 1.32
C VAL A 84 10.01 4.74 0.43
N ALA A 85 9.10 5.56 0.98
CA ALA A 85 8.03 6.19 0.24
C ALA A 85 8.55 7.12 -0.86
N ALA A 86 9.63 7.87 -0.59
CA ALA A 86 10.31 8.72 -1.58
C ALA A 86 10.82 7.94 -2.80
N GLN A 87 11.15 6.64 -2.63
CA GLN A 87 11.58 5.77 -3.73
C GLN A 87 10.41 5.24 -4.57
N CYS A 88 9.17 5.43 -4.12
CA CYS A 88 7.95 4.89 -4.74
C CYS A 88 7.08 5.97 -5.41
N ARG A 89 7.38 7.26 -5.23
CA ARG A 89 6.59 8.34 -5.85
C ARG A 89 6.91 8.44 -7.34
N ALA A 90 6.03 7.87 -8.18
CA ALA A 90 5.93 8.24 -9.58
C ALA A 90 5.29 9.64 -9.70
N HIS A 91 5.71 10.36 -10.71
CA HIS A 91 5.74 11.81 -10.80
C HIS A 91 4.41 12.41 -11.28
N ASP A 92 3.32 12.31 -10.49
CA ASP A 92 2.02 12.91 -10.83
C ASP A 92 1.41 13.68 -9.65
N GLU A 93 1.96 14.87 -9.38
CA GLU A 93 1.49 15.81 -8.34
C GLU A 93 0.41 16.79 -8.84
N ALA A 94 0.00 16.72 -10.11
CA ALA A 94 -0.66 17.87 -10.75
C ALA A 94 -2.14 18.10 -10.36
N PHE A 95 -2.87 17.11 -9.80
CA PHE A 95 -4.34 17.24 -9.58
C PHE A 95 -4.90 16.50 -8.35
N SER A 96 -4.17 16.48 -7.24
CA SER A 96 -4.64 15.82 -6.00
C SER A 96 -5.22 16.81 -4.99
N CYS A 97 -6.43 16.54 -4.48
CA CYS A 97 -6.93 17.17 -3.25
C CYS A 97 -6.24 16.50 -2.06
N VAL A 98 -5.82 17.29 -1.08
CA VAL A 98 -5.25 16.78 0.17
C VAL A 98 -6.22 17.08 1.29
N ASP A 99 -6.88 16.06 1.80
CA ASP A 99 -7.81 16.17 2.92
C ASP A 99 -7.16 15.59 4.18
N LEU A 100 -7.22 16.34 5.29
CA LEU A 100 -6.82 15.83 6.60
C LEU A 100 -7.95 14.93 7.10
N VAL A 101 -7.63 13.68 7.41
CA VAL A 101 -8.60 12.69 7.88
C VAL A 101 -8.08 11.95 9.09
N ARG A 102 -9.02 11.52 9.94
CA ARG A 102 -8.75 10.57 11.02
C ARG A 102 -9.54 9.30 10.75
N LEU A 103 -8.83 8.17 10.66
CA LEU A 103 -9.42 6.85 10.49
C LEU A 103 -9.44 6.14 11.83
N GLU A 104 -10.59 5.59 12.21
CA GLU A 104 -10.72 4.69 13.37
C GLU A 104 -10.87 3.26 12.87
N LEU A 105 -9.99 2.36 13.32
CA LEU A 105 -9.97 0.98 12.90
C LEU A 105 -10.88 0.10 13.76
N VAL A 106 -11.28 -1.05 13.22
CA VAL A 106 -11.95 -2.14 13.95
C VAL A 106 -10.98 -2.65 15.01
N GLY A 107 -11.10 -2.14 16.23
CA GLY A 107 -10.13 -2.31 17.31
C GLY A 107 -9.94 -1.05 18.17
N GLY A 108 -10.41 0.11 17.70
CA GLY A 108 -10.34 1.40 18.40
C GLY A 108 -9.02 2.15 18.20
N GLU A 109 -8.08 1.57 17.46
CA GLU A 109 -6.88 2.27 17.00
C GLU A 109 -7.27 3.42 16.06
N THR A 110 -6.65 4.59 16.22
CA THR A 110 -6.90 5.72 15.32
C THR A 110 -5.63 6.19 14.64
N ILE A 111 -5.72 6.40 13.33
CA ILE A 111 -4.62 6.88 12.49
C ILE A 111 -5.04 8.23 11.90
N GLU A 112 -4.22 9.25 12.12
CA GLU A 112 -4.42 10.60 11.59
C GLU A 112 -3.39 10.88 10.51
N GLY A 113 -3.83 11.47 9.40
CA GLY A 113 -2.95 11.80 8.30
C GLY A 113 -3.67 12.47 7.15
N THR A 114 -2.96 12.66 6.05
CA THR A 114 -3.52 13.30 4.86
C THR A 114 -3.76 12.28 3.76
N LEU A 115 -4.98 12.29 3.22
CA LEU A 115 -5.38 11.49 2.07
C LEU A 115 -5.28 12.33 0.81
N ALA A 116 -4.50 11.88 -0.17
CA ALA A 116 -4.43 12.48 -1.48
C ALA A 116 -5.46 11.79 -2.40
N THR A 117 -6.49 12.51 -2.82
CA THR A 117 -7.45 11.99 -3.81
C THR A 117 -7.21 12.65 -5.16
N VAL A 118 -7.00 11.85 -6.20
CA VAL A 118 -6.95 12.35 -7.58
C VAL A 118 -8.36 12.83 -7.93
N LEU A 119 -8.51 14.14 -8.06
CA LEU A 119 -9.79 14.77 -8.38
C LEU A 119 -10.14 14.47 -9.84
N SER A 120 -11.10 13.57 -10.07
CA SER A 120 -11.96 13.70 -11.25
C SER A 120 -12.66 15.07 -11.16
N PRO A 121 -12.79 15.84 -12.25
CA PRO A 121 -13.36 17.20 -12.23
C PRO A 121 -14.79 17.29 -11.67
N GLN A 122 -15.48 16.16 -11.53
CA GLN A 122 -16.71 16.04 -10.74
C GLN A 122 -16.36 15.53 -9.35
N LYS A 123 -16.07 16.45 -8.42
CA LYS A 123 -15.75 16.19 -6.99
C LYS A 123 -16.40 14.90 -6.45
N PRO A 124 -15.69 13.76 -6.41
CA PRO A 124 -16.19 12.63 -5.64
C PRO A 124 -16.06 13.04 -4.18
N ARG A 125 -17.14 12.96 -3.41
CA ARG A 125 -17.08 13.20 -1.97
C ARG A 125 -16.11 12.15 -1.38
N LEU A 126 -15.45 12.44 -0.25
CA LEU A 126 -14.66 11.41 0.46
C LEU A 126 -15.50 10.14 0.72
N SER A 127 -16.79 10.29 0.96
CA SER A 127 -17.74 9.17 1.02
C SER A 127 -17.74 8.32 -0.25
N ASP A 128 -17.68 8.91 -1.44
CA ASP A 128 -17.72 8.19 -2.71
C ASP A 128 -16.41 7.42 -2.92
N TYR A 129 -15.28 8.00 -2.50
CA TYR A 129 -13.98 7.32 -2.53
C TYR A 129 -14.02 6.03 -1.69
N PHE A 130 -14.44 6.09 -0.43
CA PHE A 130 -14.55 4.91 0.45
C PHE A 130 -15.65 3.91 0.00
N ASN A 131 -16.66 4.37 -0.73
CA ASN A 131 -17.75 3.50 -1.21
C ASN A 131 -17.56 2.95 -2.64
N SER A 132 -16.57 3.46 -3.40
CA SER A 132 -16.35 3.07 -4.80
C SER A 132 -16.00 1.59 -4.97
N GLY A 133 -15.44 0.96 -3.93
CA GLY A 133 -14.92 -0.42 -3.98
C GLY A 133 -13.73 -0.59 -4.93
N ALA A 134 -13.16 0.50 -5.44
CA ALA A 134 -12.08 0.47 -6.42
C ALA A 134 -10.70 0.19 -5.78
N ALA A 135 -10.54 0.49 -4.49
CA ALA A 135 -9.33 0.22 -3.73
C ALA A 135 -9.67 -0.43 -2.39
N ASP A 136 -9.00 -1.54 -2.09
CA ASP A 136 -9.09 -2.20 -0.79
C ASP A 136 -8.17 -1.53 0.24
N PHE A 137 -7.06 -0.92 -0.21
CA PHE A 137 -6.12 -0.19 0.61
C PHE A 137 -6.15 1.30 0.30
N VAL A 138 -6.26 2.10 1.36
CA VAL A 138 -6.30 3.56 1.31
C VAL A 138 -4.95 4.10 1.77
N PRO A 139 -4.17 4.80 0.91
CA PRO A 139 -2.89 5.38 1.30
C PRO A 139 -3.11 6.64 2.15
N LEU A 140 -2.62 6.62 3.38
CA LEU A 140 -2.63 7.77 4.28
C LEU A 140 -1.19 8.25 4.51
N THR A 141 -0.90 9.49 4.17
CA THR A 141 0.40 10.10 4.47
C THR A 141 0.41 10.54 5.93
N VAL A 142 1.35 10.02 6.70
CA VAL A 142 1.55 10.31 8.12
C VAL A 142 2.94 10.92 8.33
N ALA A 143 3.23 11.42 9.54
CA ALA A 143 4.50 12.10 9.80
C ALA A 143 5.76 11.26 9.47
N GLU A 144 5.66 9.93 9.62
CA GLU A 144 6.79 9.01 9.45
C GLU A 144 6.83 8.31 8.07
N GLY A 145 5.91 8.66 7.17
CA GLY A 145 5.86 8.09 5.81
C GLY A 145 4.44 7.89 5.31
N VAL A 146 4.14 6.70 4.80
CA VAL A 146 2.81 6.36 4.26
C VAL A 146 2.33 5.06 4.90
N THR A 147 1.09 5.09 5.40
CA THR A 147 0.40 3.91 5.91
C THR A 147 -0.78 3.61 4.99
N PHE A 148 -0.75 2.44 4.36
CA PHE A 148 -1.85 1.90 3.58
C PHE A 148 -2.80 1.18 4.54
N VAL A 149 -4.02 1.67 4.65
CA VAL A 149 -5.03 1.12 5.57
C VAL A 149 -6.03 0.30 4.79
N ASN A 150 -6.23 -0.96 5.19
CA ASN A 150 -7.26 -1.80 4.59
C ASN A 150 -8.65 -1.27 4.97
N ARG A 151 -9.45 -0.96 3.95
CA ARG A 151 -10.79 -0.39 4.05
C ARG A 151 -11.74 -1.26 4.87
N ASP A 152 -11.61 -2.59 4.80
CA ASP A 152 -12.47 -3.51 5.55
C ASP A 152 -12.21 -3.42 7.08
N PHE A 153 -11.09 -2.83 7.49
CA PHE A 153 -10.75 -2.57 8.89
C PHE A 153 -11.06 -1.14 9.33
N ILE A 154 -11.62 -0.27 8.48
CA ILE A 154 -12.01 1.09 8.86
C ILE A 154 -13.44 1.07 9.39
N SER A 155 -13.65 1.59 10.60
CA SER A 155 -14.94 1.69 11.26
C SER A 155 -15.56 3.09 11.16
N ILE A 156 -14.75 4.15 11.32
CA ILE A 156 -15.19 5.55 11.27
C ILE A 156 -14.14 6.39 10.53
N VAL A 157 -14.60 7.35 9.73
CA VAL A 157 -13.78 8.37 9.07
C VAL A 157 -14.22 9.74 9.56
N TRP A 158 -13.32 10.49 10.18
CA TRP A 158 -13.54 11.87 10.62
C TRP A 158 -12.86 12.84 9.65
N LEU A 159 -13.57 13.93 9.32
CA LEU A 159 -13.20 14.96 8.36
C LEU A 159 -13.03 16.33 9.04
#